data_AF-A0A7S3EKC9-F1
#
_entry.id   AF-A0A7S3EKC9-F1
#
_cell.length_a   1.000
_cell.length_b   1.000
_cell.length_c   1.000
_cell.angle_alpha   90.00
_cell.angle_beta   90.00
_cell.angle_gamma   90.00
#
_symmetry.space_group_name_H-M   'P 1'
#
loop_
_entity.id
_entity.type
_entity.pdbx_description
1 polymer ?
#
loop_
_entity_poly.entity_id
_entity_poly.type
_entity_poly.pdbx_seq_one_letter_code
_entity_poly.pdbx_strand_id
1 'polypeptide(L)'
;MMPPRHPLGAFLLEQGEYERAEKVYRADLRPARRGVGNPNNVWSLVGLRDCLARKEDEASKLEKDVIDRKLKDIRAETKVEVRASCLCALSLVDAGKTPQSQEAH
;
A
#
# COMPACT_ATOMS: atom_id res chain seq x y z
N MET A 1 -13.33 -1.10 -13.63
CA MET A 1 -11.97 -0.82 -14.15
C MET A 1 -11.06 -0.62 -12.96
N MET A 2 -10.00 -1.42 -12.80
CA MET A 2 -8.98 -1.16 -11.76
C MET A 2 -8.23 0.13 -12.12
N PRO A 3 -8.09 1.11 -11.21
CA PRO A 3 -7.37 2.33 -11.50
C PRO A 3 -5.90 2.01 -11.79
N PRO A 4 -5.33 2.42 -12.93
CA PRO A 4 -3.99 2.01 -13.39
C PRO A 4 -2.83 2.52 -12.52
N ARG A 5 -3.12 3.26 -11.45
CA ARG A 5 -2.12 3.89 -10.60
C ARG A 5 -1.59 2.97 -9.50
N HIS A 6 -2.41 2.03 -9.00
CA HIS A 6 -1.95 1.09 -7.96
C HIS A 6 -0.93 0.04 -8.46
N PRO A 7 -1.01 -0.50 -9.70
CA PRO A 7 0.01 -1.41 -10.22
C PRO A 7 1.35 -0.70 -10.50
N LEU A 8 1.30 0.56 -10.96
CA LEU A 8 2.51 1.35 -11.19
C LEU A 8 3.25 1.66 -9.88
N GLY A 9 2.52 2.05 -8.83
CA GLY A 9 3.11 2.28 -7.51
C GLY A 9 3.76 1.00 -6.95
N ALA A 10 3.10 -0.15 -7.10
CA ALA A 10 3.63 -1.44 -6.65
C ALA A 10 4.88 -1.87 -7.40
N PHE A 11 4.89 -1.69 -8.73
CA PHE A 11 6.06 -1.98 -9.56
C PHE A 11 7.26 -1.12 -9.16
N LEU A 12 7.07 0.19 -8.96
CA LEU A 12 8.13 1.10 -8.51
C LEU A 12 8.64 0.72 -7.12
N LEU A 13 7.74 0.35 -6.20
CA LEU A 13 8.11 -0.10 -4.86
C LEU A 13 8.99 -1.36 -4.90
N GLU A 14 8.65 -2.32 -5.75
CA GLU A 14 9.40 -3.56 -5.95
C GLU A 14 10.80 -3.29 -6.53
N GLN A 15 10.95 -2.27 -7.38
CA GLN A 15 12.24 -1.84 -7.92
C GLN A 15 13.08 -1.00 -6.95
N GLY A 16 12.57 -0.71 -5.75
CA GLY A 16 13.24 0.15 -4.76
C GLY A 16 13.13 1.65 -5.04
N GLU A 17 12.26 2.06 -5.97
CA GLU A 17 12.04 3.45 -6.38
C GLU A 17 11.00 4.13 -5.47
N TYR A 18 11.30 4.21 -4.17
CA TYR A 18 10.34 4.55 -3.12
C TYR A 18 9.73 5.95 -3.28
N GLU A 19 10.54 6.95 -3.64
CA GLU A 19 10.08 8.34 -3.81
C GLU A 19 9.13 8.48 -4.98
N ARG A 20 9.36 7.72 -6.05
CA ARG A 20 8.47 7.70 -7.22
C ARG A 20 7.18 6.96 -6.91
N ALA A 21 7.27 5.81 -6.23
CA ALA A 21 6.12 5.05 -5.78
C ALA A 21 5.22 5.90 -4.86
N GLU A 22 5.80 6.61 -3.89
CA GLU A 22 5.08 7.50 -2.99
C GLU A 22 4.30 8.58 -3.75
N LYS A 23 4.93 9.24 -4.73
CA LYS A 23 4.25 10.27 -5.55
C LYS A 23 3.03 9.69 -6.27
N VAL A 24 3.13 8.47 -6.79
CA VAL A 24 2.02 7.78 -7.46
C VAL A 24 0.88 7.52 -6.47
N TYR A 25 1.16 6.96 -5.30
CA TYR A 25 0.14 6.70 -4.28
C TYR A 25 -0.52 7.98 -3.78
N ARG A 26 0.26 9.03 -3.51
CA ARG A 26 -0.30 10.34 -3.10
C ARG A 26 -1.17 10.95 -4.18
N ALA A 27 -0.79 10.83 -5.46
CA ALA A 27 -1.59 11.34 -6.57
C ALA A 27 -2.93 10.59 -6.71
N ASP A 28 -2.99 9.33 -6.29
CA ASP A 28 -4.20 8.52 -6.29
C ASP A 28 -5.13 8.84 -5.11
N LEU A 29 -4.55 9.17 -3.95
CA LEU A 29 -5.28 9.55 -2.73
C LEU A 29 -5.80 11.00 -2.75
N ARG A 30 -5.25 11.87 -3.58
CA ARG A 30 -5.67 13.28 -3.66
C ARG A 30 -7.08 13.40 -4.26
N PRO A 31 -8.02 14.09 -3.59
CA PRO A 31 -9.30 14.45 -4.20
C PRO A 31 -9.08 15.28 -5.47
N ALA A 32 -9.72 14.92 -6.57
CA ALA A 32 -9.66 15.68 -7.82
C ALA A 32 -11.01 16.37 -8.09
N ARG A 33 -10.99 17.67 -8.46
CA ARG A 33 -12.21 18.43 -8.82
C ARG A 33 -12.94 17.84 -10.03
N ARG A 34 -12.21 17.17 -10.93
CA ARG A 34 -12.73 16.28 -11.99
C ARG A 34 -11.74 15.13 -12.14
N GLY A 35 -12.10 13.91 -11.74
CA GLY A 35 -11.24 12.73 -11.90
C GLY A 35 -11.36 11.65 -10.81
N VAL A 36 -10.52 10.61 -10.94
CA VAL A 36 -10.51 9.34 -10.19
C VAL A 36 -9.60 9.41 -8.95
N GLY A 37 -9.75 10.45 -8.14
CA GLY A 37 -9.05 10.54 -6.85
C GLY A 37 -9.92 9.93 -5.75
N ASN A 38 -9.43 8.92 -5.04
CA ASN A 38 -10.16 8.30 -3.93
C ASN A 38 -9.30 8.33 -2.66
N PRO A 39 -9.58 9.26 -1.73
CA PRO A 39 -8.85 9.34 -0.45
C PRO A 39 -8.88 8.06 0.38
N ASN A 40 -9.83 7.17 0.11
CA ASN A 40 -10.03 5.91 0.81
C ASN A 40 -9.63 4.70 -0.07
N ASN A 41 -8.83 4.91 -1.12
CA ASN A 41 -8.28 3.80 -1.89
C ASN A 41 -7.33 2.98 -1.01
N VAL A 42 -7.81 1.81 -0.57
CA VAL A 42 -7.09 0.94 0.38
C VAL A 42 -5.76 0.42 -0.18
N TRP A 43 -5.68 0.15 -1.50
CA TRP A 43 -4.44 -0.32 -2.13
C TRP A 43 -3.37 0.77 -2.12
N SER A 44 -3.77 2.01 -2.41
CA SER A 44 -2.86 3.15 -2.40
C SER A 44 -2.44 3.55 -0.98
N LEU A 45 -3.32 3.39 0.02
CA LEU A 45 -2.98 3.58 1.43
C LEU A 45 -1.94 2.54 1.91
N VAL A 46 -2.13 1.26 1.57
CA VAL A 46 -1.16 0.20 1.89
C VAL A 46 0.20 0.50 1.26
N GLY A 47 0.21 0.83 -0.04
CA GLY A 47 1.46 1.14 -0.74
C GLY A 47 2.17 2.39 -0.21
N LEU A 48 1.43 3.44 0.17
CA LEU A 48 2.00 4.63 0.79
C LEU A 48 2.62 4.31 2.16
N ARG A 49 1.94 3.51 2.99
CA ARG A 49 2.49 3.04 4.27
C ARG A 49 3.81 2.30 4.05
N ASP A 50 3.89 1.45 3.03
CA ASP A 50 5.10 0.67 2.73
C ASP A 50 6.24 1.56 2.25
N CYS A 51 5.96 2.60 1.44
CA CYS A 51 6.94 3.64 1.11
C CYS A 51 7.46 4.37 2.36
N LEU A 52 6.55 4.79 3.25
CA LEU A 52 6.92 5.52 4.46
C LEU A 52 7.70 4.65 5.45
N ALA A 53 7.43 3.35 5.51
CA ALA A 53 8.17 2.40 6.35
C ALA A 53 9.64 2.24 5.94
N ARG A 54 10.00 2.61 4.69
CA ARG A 54 11.39 2.62 4.22
C ARG A 54 12.14 3.91 4.55
N LYS A 55 11.44 4.93 5.02
CA LYS A 55 12.03 6.18 5.47
C LYS A 55 12.22 6.14 6.98
N GLU A 56 13.42 6.47 7.44
CA GLU A 56 13.78 6.38 8.87
C GLU A 56 13.58 7.70 9.64
N ASP A 57 12.87 8.68 9.05
CA ASP A 57 12.61 9.98 9.67
C ASP A 57 11.32 10.02 10.51
N GLU A 58 11.29 10.88 11.53
CA GLU A 58 10.17 11.00 12.47
C GLU A 58 8.86 11.45 11.81
N ALA A 59 8.93 12.30 10.77
CA ALA A 59 7.73 12.76 10.08
C ALA A 59 7.05 11.60 9.33
N SER A 60 7.85 10.75 8.66
CA SER A 60 7.36 9.54 7.99
C SER A 60 6.74 8.54 8.97
N LYS A 61 7.32 8.38 10.17
CA LYS A 61 6.76 7.51 11.23
C LYS A 61 5.37 7.99 11.68
N LEU A 62 5.23 9.28 11.98
CA LEU A 62 3.96 9.88 12.39
C LEU A 62 2.89 9.75 11.31
N GLU A 63 3.27 9.98 10.04
CA GLU A 63 2.34 9.83 8.92
C GLU A 63 1.89 8.37 8.74
N LYS A 64 2.83 7.42 8.88
CA LYS A 64 2.53 5.99 8.83
C LYS A 64 1.50 5.60 9.89
N ASP A 65 1.62 6.09 11.13
CA ASP A 65 0.66 5.81 12.20
C ASP A 65 -0.75 6.34 11.89
N VAL A 66 -0.84 7.51 11.23
CA VAL A 66 -2.13 8.06 10.76
C VAL A 66 -2.74 7.14 9.70
N ILE A 67 -1.93 6.66 8.75
CA ILE A 67 -2.38 5.75 7.70
C ILE A 67 -2.79 4.39 8.28
N ASP A 68 -2.05 3.85 9.24
CA ASP A 68 -2.38 2.57 9.89
C ASP A 68 -3.71 2.63 10.64
N ARG A 69 -3.99 3.73 11.35
CA ARG A 69 -5.32 3.97 11.95
C ARG A 69 -6.42 3.98 10.89
N LYS A 70 -6.22 4.71 9.79
CA LYS A 70 -7.19 4.77 8.70
C LYS A 70 -7.43 3.39 8.05
N LEU A 71 -6.37 2.62 7.84
CA LEU A 71 -6.46 1.26 7.31
C LEU A 71 -7.22 0.34 8.28
N LYS A 72 -7.02 0.49 9.59
CA LYS A 72 -7.77 -0.26 10.61
C LYS A 72 -9.26 0.04 10.53
N ASP A 73 -9.65 1.30 10.38
CA ASP A 73 -11.05 1.70 10.27
C ASP A 73 -11.69 1.11 8.99
N ILE A 74 -11.03 1.26 7.84
CA ILE A 74 -11.50 0.69 6.56
C ILE A 74 -11.62 -0.84 6.65
N ARG A 75 -10.68 -1.51 7.32
CA ARG A 75 -10.70 -2.97 7.52
C ARG A 75 -11.81 -3.43 8.45
N ALA A 76 -12.22 -2.61 9.43
CA ALA A 76 -13.37 -2.94 10.27
C ALA A 76 -14.67 -2.97 9.45
N GLU A 77 -14.75 -2.17 8.39
CA GLU A 77 -15.90 -2.08 7.48
C GLU A 77 -15.86 -3.09 6.31
N THR A 78 -14.69 -3.68 6.02
CA THR A 78 -14.48 -4.53 4.84
C THR A 78 -14.14 -5.98 5.21
N LYS A 79 -14.77 -6.94 4.52
CA LYS A 79 -14.57 -8.38 4.73
C LYS A 79 -13.27 -8.93 4.10
N VAL A 80 -12.47 -8.08 3.47
CA VAL A 80 -11.27 -8.49 2.72
C VAL A 80 -10.05 -7.76 3.24
N GLU A 81 -9.07 -8.52 3.68
CA GLU A 81 -7.80 -7.96 4.12
C GLU A 81 -6.89 -7.68 2.92
N VAL A 82 -6.60 -6.41 2.67
CA VAL A 82 -5.59 -6.00 1.67
C VAL A 82 -4.24 -5.85 2.37
N ARG A 83 -3.30 -6.74 2.03
CA ARG A 83 -1.95 -6.80 2.62
C ARG A 83 -0.88 -6.12 1.77
N ALA A 84 -1.10 -6.02 0.46
CA ALA A 84 -0.21 -5.37 -0.50
C ALA A 84 -1.02 -4.49 -1.46
N SER A 85 -0.40 -3.44 -2.01
CA SER A 85 -1.04 -2.52 -2.96
C SER A 85 -1.34 -3.16 -4.32
N CYS A 86 -0.61 -4.21 -4.69
CA CYS A 86 -0.85 -5.04 -5.87
C CYS A 86 -0.12 -6.38 -5.71
N LEU A 87 -0.56 -7.40 -6.45
CA LEU A 87 0.19 -8.66 -6.57
C LEU A 87 1.61 -8.44 -7.13
N CYS A 88 1.82 -7.36 -7.88
CA CYS A 88 3.14 -6.99 -8.41
C CYS A 88 4.17 -6.58 -7.33
N ALA A 89 3.75 -6.33 -6.08
CA ALA A 89 4.66 -6.12 -4.96
C ALA A 89 5.06 -7.46 -4.32
N LEU A 90 5.74 -8.31 -5.10
CA LEU A 90 6.02 -9.70 -4.78
C LEU A 90 6.80 -9.86 -3.46
N SER A 91 7.81 -9.00 -3.23
CA SER A 91 8.62 -9.01 -2.00
C SER A 91 7.80 -8.81 -0.72
N LEU A 92 6.67 -8.10 -0.79
CA LEU A 92 5.77 -7.85 0.34
C LEU A 92 4.66 -8.91 0.46
N VAL A 93 4.22 -9.49 -0.66
CA VAL A 93 3.24 -10.59 -0.67
C VAL A 93 3.83 -11.85 -0.03
N ASP A 94 5.11 -12.14 -0.26
CA ASP A 94 5.77 -13.32 0.32
C ASP A 94 6.14 -13.16 1.81
N ALA A 95 6.44 -11.94 2.28
CA ALA A 95 6.66 -11.66 3.70
C ALA A 95 5.41 -11.89 4.58
N GLY A 96 4.21 -11.91 3.98
CA GLY A 96 2.94 -12.17 4.63
C GLY A 96 2.44 -13.62 4.55
N LYS A 97 3.16 -14.52 3.86
CA LYS A 97 2.92 -15.96 3.96
C LYS A 97 3.58 -16.44 5.24
N THR A 98 2.79 -16.75 6.27
CA THR A 98 3.21 -17.73 7.26
C THR A 98 3.71 -18.97 6.49
N PRO A 99 4.88 -19.54 6.83
CA PRO A 99 5.32 -20.75 6.17
C PRO A 99 4.24 -21.80 6.42
N GLN A 100 3.50 -22.17 5.38
CA GLN A 100 2.70 -23.39 5.41
C GLN A 100 3.71 -24.50 5.64
N SER A 101 3.54 -25.14 6.80
CA SER A 101 4.24 -26.34 7.22
C SER A 101 4.49 -27.26 6.03
N GLN A 102 5.77 -27.42 5.67
CA GLN A 102 6.22 -28.59 4.95
C GLN A 102 6.00 -29.79 5.88
N GLU A 103 4.81 -30.38 5.84
CA GLU A 103 4.63 -31.76 6.30
C GLU A 103 5.16 -32.67 5.20
N ALA A 104 6.37 -33.16 5.45
CA ALA A 104 6.93 -34.31 4.78
C ALA A 104 6.10 -35.55 5.14
N HIS A 105 5.54 -36.21 4.13
CA HIS A 105 5.32 -37.66 4.11
C HIS A 105 5.34 -38.17 2.67
#